data_AF-A0A5C5XQA0-F1
#
_entry.id   AF-A0A5C5XQA0-F1
#
_cell.length_a   1.000
_cell.length_b   1.000
_cell.length_c   1.000
_cell.angle_alpha   90.00
_cell.angle_beta   90.00
_cell.angle_gamma   90.00
#
_symmetry.space_group_name_H-M   'P 1'
#
loop_
_entity.id
_entity.type
_entity.pdbx_description
1 polymer ?
#
loop_
_entity_poly.entity_id
_entity_poly.type
_entity_poly.pdbx_seq_one_letter_code
_entity_poly.pdbx_strand_id
1 'polypeptide(L)'
;MSRIQRQTNGSKLGFTLIEVLLVLVLVSSLLAGVAGLLSLVRVSNQNGSSRSLHRHEIRRFANDLRRDMHSTQNAGMSNGELTLTSEDPSWEVVYRVEDGTLSRRKQNDADPPVVSTDRYGIDGEATIDLEWLEEGSEIQWTITSPDRSEDPVQIVASRRSDS
;
A
#
# COMPACT_ATOMS: atom_id res chain seq x y z
N MET A 1 58.34 24.99 -72.55
CA MET A 1 58.19 23.93 -71.53
C MET A 1 57.34 24.48 -70.39
N SER A 2 56.07 24.08 -70.29
CA SER A 2 55.16 24.47 -69.20
C SER A 2 54.53 23.19 -68.64
N ARG A 3 54.75 22.91 -67.36
CA ARG A 3 54.17 21.75 -66.66
C ARG A 3 52.86 22.18 -66.00
N ILE A 4 51.75 21.62 -66.50
CA ILE A 4 50.43 21.72 -65.87
C ILE A 4 50.43 20.79 -64.66
N GLN A 5 50.38 21.35 -63.45
CA GLN A 5 50.10 20.61 -62.22
C GLN A 5 48.61 20.29 -62.17
N ARG A 6 48.27 19.00 -62.32
CA ARG A 6 46.92 18.48 -62.15
C ARG A 6 46.66 18.31 -60.65
N GLN A 7 45.90 19.24 -60.06
CA GLN A 7 45.34 19.06 -58.72
C GLN A 7 44.35 17.89 -58.76
N THR A 8 44.71 16.78 -58.14
CA THR A 8 43.77 15.71 -57.83
C THR A 8 43.00 16.12 -56.59
N ASN A 9 41.81 16.70 -56.77
CA ASN A 9 40.83 16.86 -55.70
C ASN A 9 40.32 15.47 -55.31
N GLY A 10 41.01 14.86 -54.34
CA GLY A 10 40.58 13.63 -53.69
C GLY A 10 39.26 13.87 -52.94
N SER A 11 38.26 13.08 -53.29
CA SER A 11 36.89 13.11 -52.80
C SER A 11 36.78 12.88 -51.29
N LYS A 12 36.55 13.95 -50.54
CA LYS A 12 36.12 13.90 -49.12
C LYS A 12 34.60 13.73 -49.01
N LEU A 13 34.05 12.58 -49.43
CA LEU A 13 32.60 12.33 -49.35
C LEU A 13 32.21 10.91 -48.89
N GLY A 14 33.18 10.02 -48.61
CA GLY A 14 32.91 8.62 -48.24
C GLY A 14 32.71 8.33 -46.75
N PHE A 15 32.90 9.32 -45.87
CA PHE A 15 32.90 9.12 -44.41
C PHE A 15 31.62 9.59 -43.70
N THR A 16 30.75 10.38 -44.34
CA THR A 16 29.63 11.05 -43.65
C THR A 16 28.42 10.14 -43.38
N LEU A 17 28.10 9.20 -44.27
CA LEU A 17 26.92 8.34 -44.09
C LEU A 17 27.09 7.35 -42.92
N ILE A 18 28.25 6.68 -42.87
CA ILE A 18 28.58 5.71 -41.81
C ILE A 18 28.71 6.43 -40.46
N GLU A 19 29.31 7.63 -40.45
CA GLU A 19 29.43 8.46 -39.26
C GLU A 19 28.05 8.92 -38.75
N VAL A 20 27.16 9.37 -39.64
CA VAL A 20 25.78 9.72 -39.28
C VAL A 20 25.01 8.50 -38.76
N LEU A 21 25.18 7.33 -39.36
CA LEU A 21 24.58 6.09 -38.89
C LEU A 21 25.08 5.70 -37.49
N LEU A 22 26.39 5.80 -37.24
CA LEU A 22 26.97 5.52 -35.93
C LEU A 22 26.47 6.49 -34.86
N VAL A 23 26.39 7.79 -35.18
CA VAL A 23 25.82 8.80 -34.28
C VAL A 23 24.35 8.50 -34.00
N LEU A 24 23.56 8.16 -35.01
CA LEU A 24 22.14 7.82 -34.83
C LEU A 24 21.95 6.58 -33.96
N VAL A 25 22.77 5.55 -34.12
CA VAL A 25 22.73 4.35 -33.28
C VAL A 25 23.11 4.68 -31.84
N LEU A 26 24.16 5.47 -31.63
CA LEU A 26 24.57 5.93 -30.30
C LEU A 26 23.46 6.74 -29.61
N VAL A 27 22.90 7.73 -30.30
CA VAL A 27 21.81 8.57 -29.78
C VAL A 27 20.57 7.73 -29.48
N SER A 28 20.21 6.80 -30.37
CA SER A 28 19.06 5.91 -30.15
C SER A 28 19.27 5.00 -28.94
N SER A 29 20.48 4.46 -28.76
CA SER A 29 20.83 3.63 -27.60
C SER A 29 20.76 4.41 -26.29
N LEU A 30 21.24 5.66 -26.29
CA LEU A 30 21.18 6.56 -25.14
C LEU A 30 19.73 6.90 -24.78
N LEU A 31 18.91 7.23 -25.77
CA LEU A 31 17.49 7.53 -25.57
C LEU A 31 16.72 6.31 -25.04
N ALA A 32 16.98 5.12 -25.58
CA ALA A 32 16.39 3.88 -25.10
C ALA A 32 16.80 3.58 -23.65
N GLY A 33 18.08 3.79 -23.31
CA GLY A 33 18.60 3.64 -21.95
C GLY A 33 17.91 4.59 -20.95
N VAL A 34 17.76 5.87 -21.30
CA VAL A 34 17.08 6.87 -20.45
C VAL A 34 15.60 6.52 -20.28
N ALA A 35 14.91 6.13 -21.34
CA ALA A 35 13.51 5.71 -21.26
C ALA A 35 13.32 4.47 -20.36
N GLY A 36 14.23 3.49 -20.45
CA GLY A 36 14.24 2.32 -19.58
C GLY A 36 14.41 2.69 -18.09
N LEU A 37 15.35 3.59 -17.78
CA LEU A 37 15.55 4.08 -16.41
C LEU A 37 14.33 4.84 -15.87
N LEU A 38 13.71 5.70 -16.69
CA LEU A 38 12.49 6.41 -16.29
C LEU A 38 11.33 5.45 -16.00
N SER A 39 11.19 4.38 -16.78
CA SER A 39 10.20 3.33 -16.53
C SER A 39 10.44 2.65 -15.18
N LEU A 40 11.69 2.28 -14.89
CA LEU A 40 12.07 1.66 -13.62
C LEU A 40 11.81 2.58 -12.42
N VAL A 41 12.15 3.86 -12.53
CA VAL A 41 11.86 4.87 -11.48
C VAL A 41 10.36 5.02 -11.27
N ARG A 42 9.57 5.03 -12.34
CA ARG A 42 8.11 5.16 -12.25
C ARG A 42 7.49 3.96 -11.52
N VAL A 43 7.87 2.75 -11.89
CA VAL A 43 7.41 1.51 -11.23
C VAL A 43 7.84 1.51 -9.76
N SER A 44 9.10 1.87 -9.49
CA SER A 44 9.62 1.97 -8.11
C SER A 44 8.82 2.96 -7.26
N ASN A 45 8.52 4.14 -7.78
CA ASN A 45 7.73 5.15 -7.08
C ASN A 45 6.28 4.71 -6.84
N GLN A 46 5.65 4.04 -7.81
CA GLN A 46 4.30 3.50 -7.66
C GLN A 46 4.25 2.40 -6.58
N ASN A 47 5.25 1.53 -6.53
CA ASN A 47 5.36 0.52 -5.49
C ASN A 47 5.61 1.16 -4.12
N GLY A 48 6.42 2.22 -4.07
CA GLY A 48 6.71 2.99 -2.86
C GLY A 48 5.47 3.68 -2.28
N SER A 49 4.67 4.35 -3.12
CA SER A 49 3.44 5.02 -2.69
C SER A 49 2.39 4.01 -2.22
N SER A 50 2.19 2.92 -2.95
CA SER A 50 1.29 1.84 -2.56
C SER A 50 1.66 1.25 -1.20
N ARG A 51 2.93 0.93 -0.95
CA ARG A 51 3.39 0.41 0.35
C ARG A 51 3.24 1.42 1.50
N SER A 52 3.31 2.72 1.20
CA SER A 52 3.07 3.76 2.20
C SER A 52 1.59 3.83 2.58
N LEU A 53 0.69 3.74 1.59
CA LEU A 53 -0.76 3.75 1.81
C LEU A 53 -1.20 2.54 2.65
N HIS A 54 -0.77 1.32 2.29
CA HIS A 54 -1.08 0.12 3.08
C HIS A 54 -0.63 0.23 4.54
N ARG A 55 0.60 0.73 4.79
CA ARG A 55 1.07 0.95 6.16
C ARG A 55 0.27 2.01 6.90
N HIS A 56 -0.22 3.03 6.21
CA HIS A 56 -1.09 4.02 6.81
C HIS A 56 -2.44 3.42 7.19
N GLU A 57 -3.07 2.64 6.31
CA GLU A 57 -4.34 1.96 6.57
C GLU A 57 -4.25 1.00 7.76
N ILE A 58 -3.21 0.16 7.81
CA ILE A 58 -2.97 -0.77 8.94
C ILE A 58 -2.83 0.00 10.27
N ARG A 59 -2.09 1.13 10.27
CA ARG A 59 -1.93 1.96 11.47
C ARG A 59 -3.24 2.64 11.87
N ARG A 60 -4.01 3.14 10.90
CA ARG A 60 -5.31 3.76 11.15
C ARG A 60 -6.25 2.74 11.78
N PHE A 61 -6.36 1.56 11.18
CA PHE A 61 -7.10 0.44 11.74
C PHE A 61 -6.65 0.12 13.17
N ALA A 62 -5.36 -0.12 13.39
CA ALA A 62 -4.83 -0.48 14.70
C ALA A 62 -5.15 0.58 15.77
N ASN A 63 -5.09 1.86 15.41
CA ASN A 63 -5.43 2.96 16.31
C ASN A 63 -6.93 3.02 16.60
N ASP A 64 -7.77 2.83 15.58
CA ASP A 64 -9.22 2.81 15.74
C ASP A 64 -9.66 1.62 16.61
N LEU A 65 -9.11 0.43 16.37
CA LEU A 65 -9.36 -0.77 17.15
C LEU A 65 -8.97 -0.60 18.62
N ARG A 66 -7.75 -0.13 18.88
CA ARG A 66 -7.29 0.11 20.27
C ARG A 66 -8.15 1.13 20.98
N ARG A 67 -8.51 2.22 20.30
CA ARG A 67 -9.38 3.25 20.88
C ARG A 67 -10.74 2.67 21.24
N ASP A 68 -11.37 1.95 20.32
CA ASP A 68 -12.71 1.43 20.52
C ASP A 68 -12.71 0.34 21.60
N MET A 69 -11.74 -0.59 21.56
CA MET A 69 -11.55 -1.60 22.61
C MET A 69 -11.30 -0.95 23.98
N HIS A 70 -10.48 0.10 24.05
CA HIS A 70 -10.21 0.78 25.31
C HIS A 70 -11.45 1.43 25.92
N SER A 71 -12.37 1.92 25.08
CA SER A 71 -13.64 2.51 25.51
C SER A 71 -14.79 1.51 25.64
N THR A 72 -14.59 0.26 25.26
CA THR A 72 -15.65 -0.75 25.26
C THR A 72 -15.95 -1.21 26.67
N GLN A 73 -17.22 -1.50 26.95
CA GLN A 73 -17.63 -2.17 28.18
C GLN A 73 -17.79 -3.66 27.93
N ASN A 74 -18.42 -4.02 26.81
CA ASN A 74 -18.57 -5.40 26.39
C ASN A 74 -17.93 -5.61 25.03
N ALA A 75 -17.31 -6.77 24.85
CA ALA A 75 -16.71 -7.17 23.61
C ALA A 75 -17.10 -8.62 23.33
N GLY A 76 -17.60 -8.88 22.14
CA GLY A 76 -18.06 -10.19 21.71
C GLY A 76 -17.52 -10.51 20.32
N MET A 77 -17.30 -11.79 20.07
CA MET A 77 -16.88 -12.27 18.75
C MET A 77 -17.84 -13.35 18.27
N SER A 78 -18.36 -13.20 17.06
CA SER A 78 -19.29 -14.16 16.46
C SER A 78 -19.15 -14.16 14.94
N ASN A 79 -19.08 -15.33 14.32
CA ASN A 79 -18.98 -15.49 12.87
C ASN A 79 -17.82 -14.71 12.21
N GLY A 80 -16.69 -14.54 12.92
CA GLY A 80 -15.56 -13.74 12.42
C GLY A 80 -15.77 -12.23 12.49
N GLU A 81 -16.82 -11.78 13.18
CA GLU A 81 -17.08 -10.37 13.48
C GLU A 81 -16.73 -10.08 14.94
N LEU A 82 -16.13 -8.92 15.17
CA LEU A 82 -15.92 -8.38 16.50
C LEU A 82 -16.94 -7.26 16.74
N THR A 83 -17.77 -7.46 17.76
CA THR A 83 -18.74 -6.47 18.22
C THR A 83 -18.27 -5.87 19.55
N LEU A 84 -18.16 -4.55 19.59
CA LEU A 84 -17.78 -3.77 20.76
C LEU A 84 -18.96 -2.87 21.13
N THR A 85 -19.35 -2.84 22.40
CA THR A 85 -20.44 -1.99 22.88
C THR A 85 -20.07 -1.25 24.15
N SER A 86 -20.65 -0.06 24.29
CA SER A 86 -20.59 0.79 25.48
C SER A 86 -21.99 1.19 25.89
N GLU A 87 -22.24 1.33 27.18
CA GLU A 87 -23.54 1.71 27.73
C GLU A 87 -23.68 3.22 27.93
N ASP A 88 -22.59 3.95 28.19
CA ASP A 88 -22.60 5.41 28.35
C ASP A 88 -21.28 6.09 27.89
N PRO A 89 -21.29 6.84 26.77
CA PRO A 89 -22.39 6.97 25.83
C PRO A 89 -22.69 5.64 25.12
N SER A 90 -23.96 5.40 24.79
CA SER A 90 -24.39 4.20 24.08
C SER A 90 -23.88 4.21 22.63
N TRP A 91 -23.01 3.24 22.32
CA TRP A 91 -22.52 3.01 20.97
C TRP A 91 -22.22 1.53 20.75
N GLU A 92 -22.30 1.13 19.49
CA GLU A 92 -21.92 -0.17 18.98
C GLU A 92 -20.90 0.01 17.84
N VAL A 93 -19.82 -0.75 17.87
CA VAL A 93 -18.87 -0.88 16.77
C VAL A 93 -18.78 -2.33 16.35
N VAL A 94 -18.96 -2.58 15.06
CA VAL A 94 -18.78 -3.91 14.46
C VAL A 94 -17.60 -3.85 13.50
N TYR A 95 -16.62 -4.72 13.71
CA TYR A 95 -15.53 -4.99 12.78
C TYR A 95 -15.80 -6.28 12.03
N ARG A 96 -15.62 -6.24 10.71
CA ARG A 96 -15.81 -7.39 9.84
C ARG A 96 -14.77 -7.41 8.72
N VAL A 97 -14.27 -8.60 8.43
CA VAL A 97 -13.47 -8.89 7.23
C VAL A 97 -14.37 -9.46 6.15
N GLU A 98 -14.47 -8.79 5.01
CA GLU A 98 -15.17 -9.26 3.81
C GLU A 98 -14.25 -9.07 2.60
N ASP A 99 -14.00 -10.13 1.82
CA ASP A 99 -13.23 -10.08 0.57
C ASP A 99 -11.86 -9.36 0.68
N GLY A 100 -11.10 -9.64 1.74
CA GLY A 100 -9.80 -8.99 2.01
C GLY A 100 -9.90 -7.52 2.45
N THR A 101 -11.11 -6.97 2.54
CA THR A 101 -11.37 -5.63 3.05
C THR A 101 -11.82 -5.69 4.50
N LEU A 102 -11.18 -4.89 5.34
CA LEU A 102 -11.65 -4.69 6.71
C LEU A 102 -12.62 -3.52 6.76
N SER A 103 -13.77 -3.74 7.37
CA SER A 103 -14.78 -2.71 7.61
C SER A 103 -14.99 -2.50 9.10
N ARG A 104 -15.28 -1.25 9.46
CA ARG A 104 -15.66 -0.84 10.81
C ARG A 104 -16.93 -0.01 10.71
N ARG A 105 -18.02 -0.53 11.28
CA ARG A 105 -19.30 0.18 11.36
C ARG A 105 -19.50 0.65 12.79
N LYS A 106 -19.56 1.96 13.02
CA LYS A 106 -19.94 2.56 14.31
C LYS A 106 -21.35 3.11 14.23
N GLN A 107 -22.14 2.83 15.25
CA GLN A 107 -23.47 3.38 15.45
C GLN A 107 -23.56 3.96 16.86
N ASN A 108 -24.07 5.19 16.97
CA ASN A 108 -24.38 5.81 18.26
C ASN A 108 -25.89 5.91 18.43
N ASP A 109 -26.37 5.77 19.66
CA ASP A 109 -27.78 5.86 20.04
C ASP A 109 -28.25 7.31 20.20
N ALA A 110 -27.99 8.14 19.17
CA ALA A 110 -28.53 9.48 19.06
C ALA A 110 -29.93 9.44 18.40
N ASP A 111 -30.73 10.49 18.57
CA ASP A 111 -31.97 10.68 17.81
C ASP A 111 -31.83 11.88 16.84
N PRO A 112 -31.68 11.66 15.52
CA PRO A 112 -31.62 10.37 14.82
C PRO A 112 -30.26 9.65 14.98
N PRO A 113 -30.20 8.31 14.80
CA PRO A 113 -28.98 7.54 15.01
C PRO A 113 -27.91 7.92 13.99
N VAL A 114 -26.69 8.14 14.48
CA VAL A 114 -25.53 8.45 13.66
C VAL A 114 -24.78 7.16 13.37
N VAL A 115 -24.76 6.76 12.10
CA VAL A 115 -24.01 5.60 11.61
C VAL A 115 -22.84 6.08 10.76
N SER A 116 -21.64 5.61 11.07
CA SER A 116 -20.44 5.83 10.26
C SER A 116 -19.81 4.49 9.87
N THR A 117 -19.43 4.35 8.62
CA THR A 117 -18.74 3.16 8.11
C THR A 117 -17.37 3.57 7.58
N ASP A 118 -16.33 2.98 8.16
CA ASP A 118 -14.96 3.07 7.69
C ASP A 118 -14.59 1.76 6.96
N ARG A 119 -13.73 1.89 5.93
CA ARG A 119 -13.11 0.77 5.24
C ARG A 119 -11.60 0.97 5.23
N TYR A 120 -10.87 -0.10 5.52
CA TYR A 120 -9.42 -0.13 5.50
C TYR A 120 -8.97 -1.03 4.35
N GLY A 121 -8.22 -0.45 3.42
CA GLY A 121 -7.59 -1.19 2.34
C GLY A 121 -6.40 -1.97 2.88
N ILE A 122 -6.67 -3.18 3.36
CA ILE A 122 -5.66 -4.19 3.61
C ILE A 122 -5.46 -4.92 2.28
N ASP A 123 -4.20 -5.21 1.96
CA ASP A 123 -3.80 -5.87 0.72
C ASP A 123 -4.77 -7.02 0.37
N GLY A 124 -5.32 -7.04 -0.84
CA GLY A 124 -6.49 -7.89 -1.17
C GLY A 124 -6.20 -9.40 -1.11
N GLU A 125 -4.93 -9.78 -1.07
CA GLU A 125 -4.46 -11.15 -0.90
C GLU A 125 -4.04 -11.48 0.56
N ALA A 126 -4.12 -10.52 1.47
CA ALA A 126 -3.76 -10.75 2.87
C ALA A 126 -4.81 -11.60 3.58
N THR A 127 -4.33 -12.55 4.38
CA THR A 127 -5.16 -13.30 5.32
C THR A 127 -5.23 -12.54 6.64
N ILE A 128 -6.42 -12.44 7.21
CA ILE A 128 -6.66 -11.75 8.47
C ILE A 128 -7.29 -12.73 9.45
N ASP A 129 -6.57 -13.03 10.52
CA ASP A 129 -7.02 -13.90 11.59
C ASP A 129 -7.31 -13.06 12.84
N LEU A 130 -8.41 -13.40 13.52
CA LEU A 130 -8.86 -12.74 14.74
C LEU A 130 -8.97 -13.78 15.86
N GLU A 131 -8.29 -13.51 16.96
CA GLU A 131 -8.25 -14.40 18.13
C GLU A 131 -8.41 -13.61 19.43
N TRP A 132 -9.01 -14.24 20.44
CA TRP A 132 -8.97 -13.76 21.82
C TRP A 132 -7.66 -14.20 22.47
N LEU A 133 -6.94 -13.25 23.06
CA LEU A 133 -5.85 -13.54 23.99
C LEU A 133 -6.40 -13.75 25.40
N GLU A 134 -7.36 -12.90 25.79
CA GLU A 134 -8.15 -13.04 27.00
C GLU A 134 -9.61 -12.70 26.67
N GLU A 135 -10.51 -13.67 26.85
CA GLU A 135 -11.89 -13.57 26.36
C GLU A 135 -12.63 -12.34 26.93
N GLY A 136 -13.14 -11.50 26.02
CA GLY A 136 -13.88 -10.27 26.36
C GLY A 136 -13.02 -9.09 26.79
N SER A 137 -11.70 -9.24 26.91
CA SER A 137 -10.81 -8.20 27.42
C SER A 137 -9.59 -7.92 26.52
N GLU A 138 -9.07 -8.90 25.80
CA GLU A 138 -7.91 -8.71 24.94
C GLU A 138 -7.99 -9.54 23.66
N ILE A 139 -7.78 -8.88 22.52
CA ILE A 139 -7.80 -9.50 21.18
C ILE A 139 -6.47 -9.31 20.46
N GLN A 140 -6.19 -10.24 19.56
CA GLN A 140 -5.14 -10.15 18.57
C GLN A 140 -5.72 -10.28 17.17
N TRP A 141 -5.40 -9.30 16.33
CA TRP A 141 -5.57 -9.38 14.89
C TRP A 141 -4.22 -9.67 14.25
N THR A 142 -4.15 -10.73 13.45
CA THR A 142 -2.96 -11.13 12.72
C THR A 142 -3.20 -10.91 11.23
N ILE A 143 -2.41 -10.03 10.62
CA ILE A 143 -2.49 -9.73 9.19
C ILE A 143 -1.27 -10.34 8.50
N THR A 144 -1.51 -11.32 7.63
CA THR A 144 -0.48 -12.04 6.88
C THR A 144 -0.59 -11.69 5.40
N SER A 145 0.36 -10.89 4.89
CA SER A 145 0.46 -10.59 3.45
C SER A 145 1.28 -11.68 2.73
N PRO A 146 0.96 -12.00 1.47
CA PRO A 146 1.73 -12.99 0.68
C PRO A 146 3.20 -12.59 0.50
N ASP A 147 3.46 -11.28 0.36
CA ASP A 147 4.82 -10.72 0.25
C ASP A 147 5.65 -10.86 1.54
N ARG A 148 5.02 -11.12 2.70
CA ARG A 148 5.63 -11.16 4.03
C ARG A 148 4.98 -12.22 4.93
N SER A 149 4.87 -13.44 4.41
CA SER A 149 4.26 -14.56 5.13
C SER A 149 5.01 -14.95 6.41
N GLU A 150 6.33 -14.73 6.47
CA GLU A 150 7.18 -15.05 7.62
C GLU A 150 7.20 -13.96 8.71
N ASP A 151 6.66 -12.76 8.42
CA ASP A 151 6.65 -11.61 9.33
C ASP A 151 5.26 -10.95 9.37
N PRO A 152 4.25 -11.65 9.94
CA PRO A 152 2.88 -11.16 9.99
C PRO A 152 2.76 -9.96 10.94
N VAL A 153 1.87 -9.03 10.59
CA VAL A 153 1.59 -7.88 11.44
C VAL A 153 0.58 -8.27 12.51
N GLN A 154 1.01 -8.22 13.77
CA GLN A 154 0.15 -8.49 14.93
C GLN A 154 -0.31 -7.16 15.55
N ILE A 155 -1.62 -7.03 15.72
CA ILE A 155 -2.26 -5.88 16.36
C ILE A 155 -3.00 -6.38 17.58
N VAL A 156 -2.46 -6.04 18.74
CA VAL A 156 -3.08 -6.32 20.03
C VAL A 156 -3.85 -5.10 20.51
N ALA A 157 -5.06 -5.35 21.02
CA ALA A 157 -5.92 -4.34 21.64
C ALA A 157 -6.56 -4.93 22.90
N SER A 158 -6.48 -4.17 23.99
CA SER A 158 -7.03 -4.56 25.28
C SER A 158 -8.01 -3.52 25.81
N ARG A 159 -9.02 -4.01 26.54
CA ARG A 159 -9.96 -3.17 27.28
C ARG A 159 -9.21 -2.45 28.40
N ARG A 160 -9.68 -1.27 28.77
CA ARG A 160 -9.15 -0.59 29.96
C ARG A 160 -9.33 -1.50 31.17
N SER A 161 -8.24 -1.82 31.85
CA SER A 161 -8.30 -2.48 33.15
C SER A 161 -8.90 -1.49 34.15
N ASP A 162 -10.00 -1.87 34.81
CA ASP A 162 -10.52 -1.14 35.95
C ASP A 162 -9.52 -1.31 37.10
N SER A 163 -8.66 -0.31 37.27
CA SER A 163 -7.73 -0.18 38.41
C SER A 163 -8.38 0.62 39.54
#